data_AF-A0A0D2GH26-F1
#
_entry.id   AF-A0A0D2GH26-F1
#
_cell.length_a   1.000
_cell.length_b   1.000
_cell.length_c   1.000
_cell.angle_alpha   90.00
_cell.angle_beta   90.00
_cell.angle_gamma   90.00
#
_symmetry.space_group_name_H-M   'P 1'
#
loop_
_entity.id
_entity.type
_entity.pdbx_description
1 polymer ?
#
loop_
_entity_poly.entity_id
_entity_poly.type
_entity_poly.pdbx_seq_one_letter_code
_entity_poly.pdbx_strand_id
1 'polypeptide(L)'
;MFGGSWGAMAPGGESLIDRERNPPAKPIPLEFPNYVPPRCESPLSQDHIKTVCRSLASIRRLADIQDSDLAHLNLQLDQDVRLADLIPNQRFEARPLLYDADLTAMLAELEVDNEDAYREILRLPPLEGRKKPRLAYSRNFFASLEDMSRYWDDSKDNYYEVESDQAEDPDKDIENAVNKSNEVAKPSEVGMTGISRTEQNLQQSHDQTAYSSPPGGHVTTETKELPARPKMKQVYKGNRLGNGEQMTAGTRVGALRNLLKMAVHKFNCRDYDVSPREKLRIQNINVPAASYNFCIAKLPADPKLARSRMVEGPLMAVHCRNEVRFKSREGLLSPTSDFVGEKFDLFREIGGMLMLAKQRAREGQTLSKEPREDHWWAIKSRWGGGEMKWGQLASEVFEDDDPSWSPEERRLQLEKREKEEEERRKAEAAAAADLNNLKPEDLISGSPTPGSERPKKKKKSGVEAGTSKDRTEYKDGRKLVYVPPLRRKWYQEWLKIRPNSPCWDEKIIYRTVGKVAAGEGNVGWDDVYMISGANHHACILRMSVHDNYLEWLETGKARDADREGTSDGAGSRPDHVLYVSRSPWFDLFEVEQRKELLVGIWRILSWMNRNEVPKGEIEKMKALKQQQEEQLDRDHEMEV
;
A
#
# COMPACT_ATOMS: atom_id res chain seq x y z
N MET A 1 27.81 -4.64 -20.65
CA MET A 1 27.53 -4.71 -22.10
C MET A 1 26.59 -3.57 -22.46
N PHE A 2 26.84 -2.86 -23.55
CA PHE A 2 25.99 -1.76 -24.00
C PHE A 2 24.76 -2.30 -24.73
N GLY A 3 23.57 -1.87 -24.31
CA GLY A 3 22.32 -2.05 -25.06
C GLY A 3 21.84 -0.68 -25.54
N GLY A 4 22.03 -0.40 -26.82
CA GLY A 4 21.62 0.89 -27.40
C GLY A 4 20.11 1.01 -27.50
N SER A 5 19.53 2.02 -26.86
CA SER A 5 18.13 2.38 -27.07
C SER A 5 18.01 3.08 -28.43
N TRP A 6 17.47 2.38 -29.42
CA TRP A 6 17.09 2.99 -30.69
C TRP A 6 15.90 3.92 -30.43
N GLY A 7 16.09 5.22 -30.70
CA GLY A 7 15.06 6.23 -30.55
C GLY A 7 13.95 6.08 -31.60
N ALA A 8 13.01 5.17 -31.36
CA ALA A 8 11.75 5.15 -32.09
C ALA A 8 10.98 6.44 -31.76
N MET A 9 10.70 7.27 -32.77
CA MET A 9 9.76 8.37 -32.62
C MET A 9 8.37 7.77 -32.38
N ALA A 10 7.92 7.76 -31.12
CA ALA A 10 6.51 7.56 -30.84
C ALA A 10 5.70 8.64 -31.57
N PRO A 11 4.60 8.29 -32.26
CA PRO A 11 3.73 9.28 -32.89
C PRO A 11 3.20 10.27 -31.85
N GLY A 12 2.90 11.50 -32.28
CA GLY A 12 2.25 12.48 -31.41
C GLY A 12 0.89 11.97 -30.92
N GLY A 13 0.48 12.42 -29.73
CA GLY A 13 -0.85 12.13 -29.21
C GLY A 13 -1.90 12.85 -30.05
N GLU A 14 -2.96 12.13 -30.44
CA GLU A 14 -4.06 12.70 -31.21
C GLU A 14 -4.93 13.62 -30.33
N SER A 15 -5.31 14.80 -30.84
CA SER A 15 -6.30 15.65 -30.17
C SER A 15 -7.67 14.99 -30.21
N LEU A 16 -8.28 14.76 -29.06
CA LEU A 16 -9.61 14.12 -28.96
C LEU A 16 -10.78 15.10 -29.15
N ILE A 17 -10.52 16.41 -29.13
CA ILE A 17 -11.53 17.47 -29.08
C ILE A 17 -12.52 17.36 -30.24
N ASP A 18 -12.03 17.31 -31.47
CA ASP A 18 -12.85 17.28 -32.68
C ASP A 18 -13.38 15.88 -33.03
N ARG A 19 -12.94 14.84 -32.30
CA ARG A 19 -13.19 13.44 -32.64
C ARG A 19 -14.52 12.93 -32.09
N GLU A 20 -15.45 12.67 -33.01
CA GLU A 20 -16.77 12.11 -32.74
C GLU A 20 -16.72 10.74 -32.07
N ARG A 21 -17.36 10.64 -30.90
CA ARG A 21 -17.40 9.44 -30.05
C ARG A 21 -18.78 9.30 -29.41
N ASN A 22 -19.05 8.14 -28.81
CA ASN A 22 -20.18 7.99 -27.89
C ASN A 22 -19.97 8.89 -26.66
N PRO A 23 -21.03 9.46 -26.05
CA PRO A 23 -20.91 10.33 -24.88
C PRO A 23 -20.26 9.60 -23.68
N PRO A 24 -19.30 10.23 -22.98
CA PRO A 24 -18.77 9.69 -21.73
C PRO A 24 -19.84 9.73 -20.63
N ALA A 25 -19.60 9.02 -19.52
CA ALA A 25 -20.42 9.14 -18.32
C ALA A 25 -20.51 10.62 -17.87
N LYS A 26 -21.63 11.02 -17.27
CA LYS A 26 -21.84 12.41 -16.84
C LYS A 26 -20.76 12.88 -15.86
N PRO A 27 -20.34 14.16 -15.89
CA PRO A 27 -19.49 14.75 -14.86
C PRO A 27 -20.02 14.48 -13.45
N ILE A 28 -19.12 14.38 -12.48
CA ILE A 28 -19.46 14.17 -11.08
C ILE A 28 -19.20 15.49 -10.34
N PRO A 29 -20.20 16.05 -9.62
CA PRO A 29 -19.99 17.24 -8.82
C PRO A 29 -18.88 17.03 -7.79
N LEU A 30 -17.96 17.98 -7.67
CA LEU A 30 -16.88 17.93 -6.69
C LEU A 30 -17.44 17.92 -5.26
N GLU A 31 -16.81 17.10 -4.43
CA GLU A 31 -17.16 16.91 -3.03
C GLU A 31 -15.89 16.52 -2.26
N PHE A 32 -15.77 17.03 -1.03
CA PHE A 32 -14.63 16.78 -0.16
C PHE A 32 -15.10 16.38 1.25
N PRO A 33 -14.34 15.53 1.95
CA PRO A 33 -14.64 15.09 3.31
C PRO A 33 -14.36 16.22 4.32
N ASN A 34 -15.38 16.68 5.05
CA ASN A 34 -15.27 17.75 6.05
C ASN A 34 -15.69 17.33 7.47
N TYR A 35 -15.96 16.04 7.69
CA TYR A 35 -16.28 15.47 9.00
C TYR A 35 -15.23 15.80 10.09
N VAL A 36 -15.73 16.21 11.26
CA VAL A 36 -14.96 16.45 12.50
C VAL A 36 -15.41 15.39 13.53
N PRO A 37 -14.50 14.62 14.14
CA PRO A 37 -14.88 13.62 15.11
C PRO A 37 -15.14 14.24 16.49
N PRO A 38 -16.02 13.64 17.31
CA PRO A 38 -16.02 13.89 18.74
C PRO A 38 -14.73 13.37 19.38
N ARG A 39 -14.44 13.80 20.62
CA ARG A 39 -13.36 13.27 21.47
C ARG A 39 -13.97 12.67 22.74
N CYS A 40 -13.37 11.60 23.28
CA CYS A 40 -13.79 11.06 24.57
C CYS A 40 -12.93 11.55 25.75
N GLU A 41 -11.88 12.34 25.49
CA GLU A 41 -10.95 12.95 26.48
C GLU A 41 -10.41 11.94 27.51
N SER A 42 -10.40 10.66 27.15
CA SER A 42 -10.05 9.59 28.08
C SER A 42 -8.54 9.42 28.12
N PRO A 43 -7.90 9.43 29.30
CA PRO A 43 -6.44 9.35 29.40
C PRO A 43 -5.92 8.02 28.85
N LEU A 44 -4.62 7.98 28.53
CA LEU A 44 -3.94 6.73 28.21
C LEU A 44 -4.05 5.81 29.43
N SER A 45 -4.76 4.69 29.27
CA SER A 45 -4.95 3.71 30.34
C SER A 45 -5.16 2.31 29.77
N GLN A 46 -4.99 1.29 30.63
CA GLN A 46 -5.17 -0.10 30.24
C GLN A 46 -6.65 -0.44 29.93
N ASP A 47 -7.61 0.27 30.53
CA ASP A 47 -9.03 0.07 30.23
C ASP A 47 -9.49 0.86 29.00
N HIS A 48 -8.87 2.02 28.73
CA HIS A 48 -9.11 2.74 27.48
C HIS A 48 -8.65 1.92 26.26
N ILE A 49 -7.44 1.34 26.28
CA ILE A 49 -6.97 0.51 25.15
C ILE A 49 -7.81 -0.78 24.97
N LYS A 50 -8.31 -1.40 26.04
CA LYS A 50 -9.27 -2.52 25.94
C LYS A 50 -10.56 -2.08 25.22
N THR A 51 -11.00 -0.86 25.46
CA THR A 51 -12.22 -0.29 24.84
C THR A 51 -11.98 0.05 23.37
N VAL A 52 -10.85 0.70 23.03
CA VAL A 52 -10.39 0.93 21.65
C VAL A 52 -10.34 -0.40 20.88
N CYS A 53 -9.69 -1.42 21.44
CA CYS A 53 -9.59 -2.74 20.81
C CYS A 53 -10.96 -3.42 20.63
N ARG A 54 -11.88 -3.28 21.60
CA ARG A 54 -13.25 -3.80 21.47
C ARG A 54 -14.01 -3.11 20.34
N SER A 55 -13.88 -1.79 20.22
CA SER A 55 -14.49 -0.99 19.15
C SER A 55 -13.96 -1.43 17.78
N LEU A 56 -12.64 -1.47 17.61
CA LEU A 56 -11.97 -1.90 16.37
C LEU A 56 -12.32 -3.33 15.96
N ALA A 57 -12.48 -4.25 16.93
CA ALA A 57 -12.89 -5.64 16.66
C ALA A 57 -14.38 -5.78 16.27
N SER A 58 -15.20 -4.74 16.50
CA SER A 58 -16.62 -4.76 16.12
C SER A 58 -16.87 -4.39 14.66
N ILE A 59 -15.95 -3.63 14.03
CA ILE A 59 -16.02 -3.20 12.63
C ILE A 59 -15.96 -4.43 11.70
N ARG A 60 -17.02 -4.68 10.92
CA ARG A 60 -17.07 -5.79 9.94
C ARG A 60 -16.92 -5.32 8.49
N ARG A 61 -17.39 -4.11 8.20
CA ARG A 61 -17.34 -3.43 6.90
C ARG A 61 -16.82 -2.01 7.09
N LEU A 62 -16.28 -1.41 6.02
CA LEU A 62 -15.71 -0.06 6.06
C LEU A 62 -16.77 0.99 6.46
N ALA A 63 -18.02 0.80 6.02
CA ALA A 63 -19.15 1.65 6.38
C ALA A 63 -19.72 1.41 7.80
N ASP A 64 -19.24 0.40 8.54
CA ASP A 64 -19.70 0.17 9.92
C ASP A 64 -19.02 1.13 10.94
N ILE A 65 -18.05 1.96 10.53
CA ILE A 65 -17.32 2.88 11.43
C ILE A 65 -18.24 3.97 11.99
N GLN A 66 -18.24 4.10 13.31
CA GLN A 66 -19.05 5.04 14.08
C GLN A 66 -18.23 6.18 14.68
N ASP A 67 -18.93 7.20 15.19
CA ASP A 67 -18.30 8.35 15.85
C ASP A 67 -17.53 7.92 17.11
N SER A 68 -17.97 6.85 17.79
CA SER A 68 -17.29 6.26 18.95
C SER A 68 -15.92 5.67 18.61
N ASP A 69 -15.75 5.05 17.43
CA ASP A 69 -14.46 4.47 17.01
C ASP A 69 -13.39 5.56 16.86
N LEU A 70 -13.80 6.73 16.38
CA LEU A 70 -12.95 7.92 16.21
C LEU A 70 -12.77 8.70 17.53
N ALA A 71 -13.80 8.73 18.39
CA ALA A 71 -13.72 9.38 19.70
C ALA A 71 -12.62 8.80 20.59
N HIS A 72 -12.44 7.47 20.53
CA HIS A 72 -11.39 6.73 21.23
C HIS A 72 -9.97 7.01 20.75
N LEU A 73 -9.79 7.70 19.61
CA LEU A 73 -8.47 8.17 19.15
C LEU A 73 -8.10 9.56 19.71
N ASN A 74 -9.00 10.20 20.47
CA ASN A 74 -8.80 11.55 21.04
C ASN A 74 -8.23 12.55 20.00
N LEU A 75 -8.86 12.63 18.82
CA LEU A 75 -8.37 13.48 17.73
C LEU A 75 -8.82 14.94 17.91
N GLN A 76 -7.87 15.87 18.02
CA GLN A 76 -8.12 17.28 17.69
C GLN A 76 -7.83 17.50 16.21
N LEU A 77 -8.82 17.95 15.44
CA LEU A 77 -8.68 18.25 14.01
C LEU A 77 -8.95 19.73 13.73
N ASP A 78 -7.90 20.47 13.40
CA ASP A 78 -7.98 21.84 12.90
C ASP A 78 -8.04 21.79 11.36
N GLN A 79 -9.07 22.37 10.75
CA GLN A 79 -9.25 22.43 9.28
C GLN A 79 -8.80 23.80 8.71
N ASP A 80 -8.58 23.85 7.40
CA ASP A 80 -8.23 25.05 6.62
C ASP A 80 -7.01 25.85 7.12
N VAL A 81 -6.05 25.14 7.73
CA VAL A 81 -4.81 25.72 8.27
C VAL A 81 -3.84 26.12 7.15
N ARG A 82 -3.31 27.35 7.16
CA ARG A 82 -2.40 27.84 6.11
C ARG A 82 -1.14 26.96 6.04
N LEU A 83 -0.61 26.76 4.83
CA LEU A 83 0.60 25.93 4.60
C LEU A 83 1.86 26.43 5.32
N ALA A 84 1.86 27.67 5.83
CA ALA A 84 2.94 28.21 6.64
C ALA A 84 2.83 27.76 8.11
N ASP A 85 1.61 27.72 8.66
CA ASP A 85 1.31 27.38 10.07
C ASP A 85 1.42 25.87 10.35
N LEU A 86 1.44 25.05 9.29
CA LEU A 86 1.76 23.61 9.35
C LEU A 86 3.21 23.33 9.74
N ILE A 87 4.11 24.32 9.75
CA ILE A 87 5.51 24.16 10.13
C ILE A 87 5.77 24.64 11.55
N PRO A 88 6.29 23.80 12.46
CA PRO A 88 6.77 24.27 13.76
C PRO A 88 7.87 25.33 13.61
N ASN A 89 7.93 26.25 14.57
CA ASN A 89 9.08 27.14 14.81
C ASN A 89 9.33 28.30 13.81
N GLN A 90 8.33 28.72 12.99
CA GLN A 90 8.29 29.94 12.13
C GLN A 90 9.44 30.22 11.14
N ARG A 91 10.60 29.57 11.24
CA ARG A 91 11.83 29.81 10.48
C ARG A 91 11.66 29.69 8.96
N PHE A 92 10.69 28.87 8.56
CA PHE A 92 10.31 28.62 7.17
C PHE A 92 8.92 29.19 6.82
N GLU A 93 8.33 30.05 7.66
CA GLU A 93 7.02 30.68 7.41
C GLU A 93 7.03 31.41 6.05
N ALA A 94 7.95 32.37 5.90
CA ALA A 94 8.21 33.07 4.66
C ALA A 94 9.47 32.57 3.91
N ARG A 95 9.45 32.78 2.58
CA ARG A 95 10.62 32.67 1.69
C ARG A 95 11.68 33.74 2.07
N PRO A 96 12.94 33.61 1.60
CA PRO A 96 13.54 32.45 0.93
C PRO A 96 13.59 31.19 1.79
N LEU A 97 13.38 30.04 1.14
CA LEU A 97 13.52 28.69 1.73
C LEU A 97 14.92 28.10 1.42
N LEU A 98 15.18 26.86 1.83
CA LEU A 98 16.38 26.14 1.37
C LEU A 98 16.26 25.88 -0.14
N TYR A 99 17.32 26.10 -0.91
CA TYR A 99 17.34 25.94 -2.37
C TYR A 99 16.28 26.81 -3.11
N ASP A 100 15.99 28.01 -2.62
CA ASP A 100 14.90 28.88 -3.11
C ASP A 100 14.99 29.25 -4.62
N ALA A 101 16.20 29.30 -5.19
CA ALA A 101 16.40 29.51 -6.62
C ALA A 101 15.88 28.33 -7.47
N ASP A 102 16.03 27.10 -6.99
CA ASP A 102 15.47 25.91 -7.66
C ASP A 102 13.95 25.87 -7.55
N LEU A 103 13.39 26.27 -6.39
CA LEU A 103 11.95 26.44 -6.22
C LEU A 103 11.39 27.47 -7.20
N THR A 104 12.06 28.62 -7.34
CA THR A 104 11.66 29.69 -8.29
C THR A 104 11.61 29.17 -9.73
N ALA A 105 12.63 28.42 -10.17
CA ALA A 105 12.67 27.84 -11.51
C ALA A 105 11.52 26.84 -11.74
N MET A 106 11.13 26.08 -10.72
CA MET A 106 10.00 25.14 -10.81
C MET A 106 8.64 25.83 -10.77
N LEU A 107 8.49 26.89 -9.98
CA LEU A 107 7.26 27.70 -9.95
C LEU A 107 6.99 28.39 -11.29
N ALA A 108 8.05 28.88 -11.96
CA ALA A 108 7.94 29.45 -13.31
C ALA A 108 7.50 28.42 -14.37
N GLU A 109 7.83 27.13 -14.21
CA GLU A 109 7.26 26.07 -15.05
C GLU A 109 5.81 25.74 -14.69
N LEU A 110 5.44 25.79 -13.41
CA LEU A 110 4.05 25.61 -12.96
C LEU A 110 3.14 26.82 -13.28
N GLU A 111 3.68 27.91 -13.80
CA GLU A 111 2.90 29.06 -14.30
C GLU A 111 2.35 28.83 -15.73
N VAL A 112 2.84 27.81 -16.45
CA VAL A 112 2.40 27.52 -17.83
C VAL A 112 0.94 27.05 -17.88
N ASP A 113 0.13 27.67 -18.73
CA ASP A 113 -1.25 27.28 -19.02
C ASP A 113 -1.38 25.77 -19.33
N ASN A 114 -2.44 25.14 -18.79
CA ASN A 114 -2.73 23.71 -19.00
C ASN A 114 -2.73 23.33 -20.48
N GLU A 115 -3.37 24.13 -21.32
CA GLU A 115 -3.46 23.89 -22.76
C GLU A 115 -2.10 23.89 -23.48
N ASP A 116 -1.23 24.86 -23.17
CA ASP A 116 0.10 24.94 -23.79
C ASP A 116 1.00 23.79 -23.29
N ALA A 117 0.89 23.44 -22.01
CA ALA A 117 1.60 22.32 -21.43
C ALA A 117 1.15 20.98 -22.04
N TYR A 118 -0.16 20.70 -22.08
CA TYR A 118 -0.72 19.47 -22.67
C TYR A 118 -0.34 19.33 -24.13
N ARG A 119 -0.39 20.43 -24.89
CA ARG A 119 0.04 20.44 -26.28
C ARG A 119 1.53 20.11 -26.43
N GLU A 120 2.41 20.56 -25.53
CA GLU A 120 3.82 20.10 -25.51
C GLU A 120 4.00 18.63 -25.08
N ILE A 121 3.17 18.13 -24.16
CA ILE A 121 3.19 16.71 -23.78
C ILE A 121 2.79 15.83 -24.97
N LEU A 122 1.66 16.15 -25.62
CA LEU A 122 1.09 15.43 -26.75
C LEU A 122 1.85 15.67 -28.08
N ARG A 123 2.74 16.67 -28.12
CA ARG A 123 3.51 17.12 -29.30
C ARG A 123 2.63 17.75 -30.40
N LEU A 124 1.64 18.55 -30.00
CA LEU A 124 0.69 19.27 -30.83
C LEU A 124 1.07 20.78 -30.98
N PRO A 125 0.90 21.40 -32.17
CA PRO A 125 1.08 22.84 -32.41
C PRO A 125 2.34 23.51 -31.78
N PRO A 126 2.34 24.84 -31.51
CA PRO A 126 1.56 25.48 -30.42
C PRO A 126 0.18 26.05 -30.81
N LEU A 127 -0.43 26.85 -29.93
CA LEU A 127 -1.53 27.76 -30.28
C LEU A 127 -0.98 28.99 -31.04
N GLU A 128 -1.83 29.65 -31.84
CA GLU A 128 -1.43 30.82 -32.62
C GLU A 128 -0.92 31.95 -31.72
N GLY A 129 0.20 32.57 -32.10
CA GLY A 129 0.88 33.60 -31.31
C GLY A 129 1.61 33.10 -30.05
N ARG A 130 1.34 31.88 -29.56
CA ARG A 130 1.98 31.32 -28.36
C ARG A 130 3.29 30.61 -28.69
N LYS A 131 4.25 30.68 -27.75
CA LYS A 131 5.54 30.00 -27.86
C LYS A 131 5.48 28.64 -27.19
N LYS A 132 6.24 27.68 -27.71
CA LYS A 132 6.44 26.36 -27.12
C LYS A 132 7.00 26.47 -25.69
N PRO A 133 6.32 26.00 -24.63
CA PRO A 133 6.82 26.09 -23.27
C PRO A 133 8.02 25.14 -23.05
N ARG A 134 8.93 25.52 -22.14
CA ARG A 134 10.07 24.69 -21.74
C ARG A 134 9.79 24.00 -20.41
N LEU A 135 9.38 22.74 -20.46
CA LEU A 135 9.08 21.91 -19.29
C LEU A 135 10.28 20.98 -18.99
N ALA A 136 11.20 21.39 -18.12
CA ALA A 136 12.37 20.60 -17.72
C ALA A 136 12.12 19.79 -16.44
N TYR A 137 11.43 20.37 -15.45
CA TYR A 137 11.06 19.71 -14.19
C TYR A 137 9.63 19.16 -14.22
N SER A 138 8.71 19.95 -14.77
CA SER A 138 7.25 19.74 -14.70
C SER A 138 6.68 18.76 -15.74
N ARG A 139 7.47 18.31 -16.73
CA ARG A 139 6.97 17.52 -17.88
C ARG A 139 6.13 16.31 -17.46
N ASN A 140 6.57 15.57 -16.45
CA ASN A 140 5.85 14.38 -15.97
C ASN A 140 4.60 14.74 -15.15
N PHE A 141 4.60 15.90 -14.47
CA PHE A 141 3.43 16.40 -13.74
C PHE A 141 2.33 16.78 -14.74
N PHE A 142 2.64 17.61 -15.74
CA PHE A 142 1.68 17.97 -16.78
C PHE A 142 1.20 16.78 -17.61
N ALA A 143 2.01 15.72 -17.80
CA ALA A 143 1.55 14.49 -18.44
C ALA A 143 0.52 13.72 -17.60
N SER A 144 0.64 13.72 -16.27
CA SER A 144 -0.38 13.14 -15.39
C SER A 144 -1.61 14.05 -15.25
N LEU A 145 -1.43 15.36 -15.35
CA LEU A 145 -2.53 16.34 -15.32
C LEU A 145 -3.36 16.28 -16.63
N GLU A 146 -2.72 16.07 -17.78
CA GLU A 146 -3.38 15.81 -19.07
C GLU A 146 -4.24 14.54 -18.99
N ASP A 147 -3.69 13.42 -18.50
CA ASP A 147 -4.45 12.18 -18.31
C ASP A 147 -5.63 12.35 -17.33
N MET A 148 -5.44 13.13 -16.26
CA MET A 148 -6.49 13.47 -15.30
C MET A 148 -7.58 14.37 -15.92
N SER A 149 -7.23 15.29 -16.81
CA SER A 149 -8.19 16.19 -17.48
C SER A 149 -9.27 15.41 -18.26
N ARG A 150 -8.91 14.26 -18.86
CA ARG A 150 -9.82 13.38 -19.60
C ARG A 150 -10.95 12.77 -18.77
N TYR A 151 -10.97 12.98 -17.46
CA TYR A 151 -12.03 12.52 -16.55
C TYR A 151 -12.80 13.66 -15.86
N TRP A 152 -12.20 14.84 -15.74
CA TRP A 152 -12.71 15.96 -14.92
C TRP A 152 -12.97 17.26 -15.68
N ASP A 153 -12.25 17.54 -16.77
CA ASP A 153 -12.40 18.79 -17.53
C ASP A 153 -13.57 18.68 -18.51
N ASP A 154 -14.74 19.17 -18.09
CA ASP A 154 -15.96 19.24 -18.91
C ASP A 154 -16.12 20.57 -19.66
N SER A 155 -15.15 21.49 -19.58
CA SER A 155 -15.21 22.82 -20.20
C SER A 155 -15.35 22.81 -21.73
N LYS A 156 -14.99 21.68 -22.35
CA LYS A 156 -15.02 21.42 -23.81
C LYS A 156 -16.03 20.34 -24.20
N ASP A 157 -16.92 19.93 -23.30
CA ASP A 157 -17.91 18.90 -23.59
C ASP A 157 -19.01 19.42 -24.53
N ASN A 158 -19.12 18.82 -25.71
CA ASN A 158 -20.13 19.14 -26.71
C ASN A 158 -20.96 17.88 -27.04
N TYR A 159 -22.24 17.91 -26.65
CA TYR A 159 -23.21 16.85 -26.86
C TYR A 159 -24.25 17.27 -27.91
N TYR A 160 -24.44 16.45 -28.94
CA TYR A 160 -25.44 16.70 -29.98
C TYR A 160 -26.03 15.38 -30.51
N GLU A 161 -27.08 15.48 -31.32
CA GLU A 161 -27.79 14.33 -31.87
C GLU A 161 -27.57 14.24 -33.38
N VAL A 162 -27.38 13.02 -33.88
CA VAL A 162 -27.19 12.70 -35.30
C VAL A 162 -28.17 11.60 -35.68
N GLU A 163 -28.76 11.68 -36.88
CA GLU A 163 -29.64 10.63 -37.41
C GLU A 163 -28.86 9.33 -37.63
N SER A 164 -29.40 8.19 -37.21
CA SER A 164 -28.70 6.90 -37.34
C SER A 164 -29.05 6.20 -38.66
N ASP A 165 -28.09 6.09 -39.56
CA ASP A 165 -28.19 5.33 -40.82
C ASP A 165 -28.29 3.80 -40.64
N GLN A 166 -28.34 3.30 -39.40
CA GLN A 166 -28.35 1.87 -39.11
C GLN A 166 -29.75 1.37 -38.75
N ALA A 167 -30.33 0.58 -39.65
CA ALA A 167 -31.43 -0.30 -39.31
C ALA A 167 -30.91 -1.42 -38.38
N GLU A 168 -31.33 -1.40 -37.12
CA GLU A 168 -31.01 -2.44 -36.15
C GLU A 168 -31.83 -3.71 -36.45
N ASP A 169 -31.10 -4.81 -36.69
CA ASP A 169 -31.64 -6.15 -36.89
C ASP A 169 -32.03 -6.73 -35.51
N PRO A 170 -33.33 -7.01 -35.24
CA PRO A 170 -33.84 -7.15 -33.87
C PRO A 170 -33.36 -8.41 -33.10
N ASP A 171 -32.67 -9.35 -33.75
CA ASP A 171 -32.24 -10.61 -33.13
C ASP A 171 -30.94 -10.49 -32.29
N LYS A 172 -30.18 -9.39 -32.37
CA LYS A 172 -28.88 -9.28 -31.67
C LYS A 172 -28.94 -8.86 -30.20
N ASP A 173 -30.06 -8.33 -29.73
CA ASP A 173 -30.23 -7.97 -28.31
C ASP A 173 -30.61 -9.16 -27.42
N ILE A 174 -31.13 -10.24 -28.00
CA ILE A 174 -31.51 -11.44 -27.24
C ILE A 174 -30.27 -12.28 -26.89
N GLU A 175 -29.31 -12.46 -27.79
CA GLU A 175 -28.09 -13.23 -27.50
C GLU A 175 -27.17 -12.55 -26.47
N ASN A 176 -27.09 -11.21 -26.47
CA ASN A 176 -26.27 -10.47 -25.51
C ASN A 176 -26.88 -10.43 -24.09
N ALA A 177 -28.20 -10.55 -23.97
CA ALA A 177 -28.88 -10.70 -22.67
C ALA A 177 -28.67 -12.10 -22.06
N VAL A 178 -28.63 -13.15 -22.88
CA VAL A 178 -28.46 -14.55 -22.42
C VAL A 178 -26.99 -14.89 -22.10
N ASN A 179 -26.02 -14.31 -22.80
CA ASN A 179 -24.60 -14.60 -22.52
C ASN A 179 -24.06 -13.90 -21.24
N LYS A 180 -24.73 -12.85 -20.73
CA LYS A 180 -24.32 -12.17 -19.49
C LYS A 180 -24.74 -12.88 -18.19
N SER A 181 -25.58 -13.92 -18.25
CA SER A 181 -26.04 -14.66 -17.07
C SER A 181 -25.34 -15.99 -16.82
N ASN A 182 -24.45 -16.45 -17.72
CA ASN A 182 -23.91 -17.82 -17.70
C ASN A 182 -22.39 -17.96 -17.44
N GLU A 183 -21.63 -16.89 -17.16
CA GLU A 183 -20.18 -16.97 -16.85
C GLU A 183 -19.80 -16.70 -15.38
N VAL A 184 -20.73 -16.86 -14.42
CA VAL A 184 -20.38 -16.91 -12.99
C VAL A 184 -21.05 -18.10 -12.29
N ALA A 185 -20.37 -19.26 -12.35
CA ALA A 185 -20.17 -20.22 -11.25
C ALA A 185 -19.95 -21.67 -11.76
N LYS A 186 -18.71 -22.14 -11.70
CA LYS A 186 -18.42 -23.57 -11.47
C LYS A 186 -17.94 -23.75 -10.04
N PRO A 187 -18.79 -24.20 -9.09
CA PRO A 187 -18.32 -24.69 -7.80
C PRO A 187 -17.80 -26.12 -7.96
N SER A 188 -16.61 -26.41 -7.40
CA SER A 188 -16.17 -27.80 -7.22
C SER A 188 -16.84 -28.40 -5.98
N GLU A 189 -17.31 -29.64 -6.12
CA GLU A 189 -18.11 -30.37 -5.13
C GLU A 189 -17.36 -30.66 -3.83
N VAL A 190 -18.04 -30.55 -2.68
CA VAL A 190 -18.11 -31.64 -1.66
C VAL A 190 -19.44 -31.56 -0.89
N GLY A 191 -20.27 -32.61 -0.99
CA GLY A 191 -20.87 -33.25 0.20
C GLY A 191 -22.18 -32.75 0.82
N MET A 192 -23.24 -33.54 0.59
CA MET A 192 -24.24 -34.01 1.59
C MET A 192 -25.50 -33.19 1.96
N THR A 193 -26.60 -33.61 1.31
CA THR A 193 -27.89 -34.08 1.91
C THR A 193 -28.85 -33.12 2.65
N GLY A 194 -30.08 -33.01 2.12
CA GLY A 194 -31.28 -33.34 2.93
C GLY A 194 -32.59 -32.58 2.69
N ILE A 195 -33.61 -33.31 2.19
CA ILE A 195 -35.05 -33.19 2.52
C ILE A 195 -35.94 -32.11 1.83
N SER A 196 -36.60 -32.55 0.76
CA SER A 196 -38.05 -32.47 0.42
C SER A 196 -38.96 -31.24 0.63
N ARG A 197 -39.64 -30.89 -0.49
CA ARG A 197 -41.11 -30.65 -0.69
C ARG A 197 -41.79 -29.49 0.10
N THR A 198 -42.61 -28.64 -0.52
CA THR A 198 -43.98 -28.98 -0.98
C THR A 198 -44.58 -27.82 -1.80
N GLU A 199 -45.43 -28.13 -2.80
CA GLU A 199 -46.21 -27.16 -3.61
C GLU A 199 -47.56 -26.79 -2.94
N GLN A 200 -48.39 -26.00 -3.64
CA GLN A 200 -49.82 -25.63 -3.35
C GLN A 200 -50.03 -24.34 -2.53
N ASN A 201 -51.08 -23.52 -2.76
CA ASN A 201 -52.00 -23.30 -3.89
C ASN A 201 -52.82 -22.00 -3.58
N LEU A 202 -53.87 -21.71 -4.36
CA LEU A 202 -54.94 -20.69 -4.18
C LEU A 202 -54.62 -19.28 -4.75
N GLN A 203 -55.25 -18.73 -5.80
CA GLN A 203 -56.57 -18.88 -6.47
C GLN A 203 -57.69 -18.02 -5.87
N GLN A 204 -58.17 -17.03 -6.64
CA GLN A 204 -59.56 -16.52 -6.60
C GLN A 204 -59.95 -15.85 -7.92
N SER A 205 -61.26 -15.73 -8.15
CA SER A 205 -61.89 -15.64 -9.49
C SER A 205 -63.16 -14.76 -9.49
N HIS A 206 -63.85 -14.72 -10.65
CA HIS A 206 -65.21 -14.17 -10.91
C HIS A 206 -65.31 -12.65 -11.15
N ASP A 207 -66.17 -12.13 -12.06
CA ASP A 207 -67.05 -12.81 -13.05
C ASP A 207 -67.56 -11.88 -14.18
N GLN A 208 -67.93 -12.48 -15.34
CA GLN A 208 -69.13 -12.29 -16.22
C GLN A 208 -69.70 -10.85 -16.51
N THR A 209 -70.41 -10.50 -17.61
CA THR A 209 -70.95 -11.05 -18.90
C THR A 209 -71.46 -9.84 -19.74
N ALA A 210 -71.81 -9.84 -21.03
CA ALA A 210 -71.57 -10.68 -22.23
C ALA A 210 -72.17 -9.97 -23.50
N TYR A 211 -72.27 -10.70 -24.63
CA TYR A 211 -73.15 -10.52 -25.81
C TYR A 211 -72.63 -9.98 -27.17
N SER A 212 -72.66 -10.91 -28.13
CA SER A 212 -73.07 -10.81 -29.55
C SER A 212 -72.28 -9.97 -30.56
N SER A 213 -71.73 -10.68 -31.56
CA SER A 213 -71.35 -10.16 -32.89
C SER A 213 -72.52 -10.22 -33.87
N PRO A 214 -72.55 -9.32 -34.87
CA PRO A 214 -72.84 -9.72 -36.25
C PRO A 214 -71.66 -9.37 -37.21
N PRO A 215 -71.62 -9.93 -38.44
CA PRO A 215 -70.45 -9.88 -39.31
C PRO A 215 -70.52 -8.84 -40.44
N GLY A 216 -69.35 -8.55 -41.03
CA GLY A 216 -69.23 -8.15 -42.43
C GLY A 216 -69.27 -6.64 -42.73
N GLY A 217 -68.09 -6.04 -42.88
CA GLY A 217 -67.93 -4.68 -43.39
C GLY A 217 -66.49 -4.40 -43.79
N HIS A 218 -66.16 -4.57 -45.06
CA HIS A 218 -64.86 -4.15 -45.60
C HIS A 218 -64.78 -2.62 -45.56
N VAL A 219 -63.98 -2.08 -44.65
CA VAL A 219 -63.61 -0.66 -44.65
C VAL A 219 -62.10 -0.56 -44.78
N THR A 220 -61.66 -0.08 -45.93
CA THR A 220 -60.28 0.33 -46.18
C THR A 220 -60.00 1.61 -45.38
N THR A 221 -59.62 1.47 -44.11
CA THR A 221 -58.93 2.54 -43.39
C THR A 221 -57.51 2.65 -43.93
N GLU A 222 -57.25 3.72 -44.68
CA GLU A 222 -55.90 4.18 -44.99
C GLU A 222 -55.11 4.30 -43.69
N THR A 223 -54.12 3.44 -43.48
CA THR A 223 -53.13 3.64 -42.43
C THR A 223 -52.31 4.86 -42.82
N LYS A 224 -52.62 6.02 -42.26
CA LYS A 224 -51.71 7.16 -42.31
C LYS A 224 -50.44 6.77 -41.56
N GLU A 225 -49.43 6.38 -42.30
CA GLU A 225 -48.07 6.23 -41.78
C GLU A 225 -47.67 7.55 -41.13
N LEU A 226 -47.61 7.56 -39.80
CA LEU A 226 -46.87 8.58 -39.09
C LEU A 226 -45.42 8.46 -39.58
N PRO A 227 -44.80 9.53 -40.10
CA PRO A 227 -43.43 9.44 -40.60
C PRO A 227 -42.55 8.94 -39.46
N ALA A 228 -41.90 7.80 -39.68
CA ALA A 228 -40.98 7.22 -38.72
C ALA A 228 -39.91 8.26 -38.41
N ARG A 229 -39.91 8.81 -37.19
CA ARG A 229 -38.88 9.74 -36.77
C ARG A 229 -37.53 9.03 -36.92
N PRO A 230 -36.52 9.64 -37.55
CA PRO A 230 -35.20 9.04 -37.62
C PRO A 230 -34.74 8.74 -36.19
N LYS A 231 -34.22 7.54 -35.97
CA LYS A 231 -33.61 7.18 -34.68
C LYS A 231 -32.42 8.14 -34.47
N MET A 232 -32.51 8.99 -33.47
CA MET A 232 -31.46 9.97 -33.15
C MET A 232 -30.47 9.33 -32.20
N LYS A 233 -29.18 9.33 -32.57
CA LYS A 233 -28.08 8.86 -31.73
C LYS A 233 -27.36 10.06 -31.12
N GLN A 234 -27.15 10.04 -29.80
CA GLN A 234 -26.32 11.03 -29.13
C GLN A 234 -24.84 10.81 -29.47
N VAL A 235 -24.16 11.87 -29.90
CA VAL A 235 -22.75 11.95 -30.27
C VAL A 235 -22.07 13.01 -29.40
N TYR A 236 -20.76 12.83 -29.19
CA TYR A 236 -19.94 13.67 -28.35
C TYR A 236 -18.63 14.09 -29.03
N LYS A 237 -18.26 15.35 -28.82
CA LYS A 237 -16.95 15.96 -29.08
C LYS A 237 -16.45 16.62 -27.77
N GLY A 238 -15.15 16.67 -27.55
CA GLY A 238 -14.55 17.22 -26.32
C GLY A 238 -13.35 16.44 -25.80
N ASN A 239 -12.85 16.78 -24.61
CA ASN A 239 -11.61 16.18 -24.07
C ASN A 239 -11.85 14.84 -23.34
N ARG A 240 -13.04 14.63 -22.78
CA ARG A 240 -13.28 13.55 -21.81
C ARG A 240 -13.38 12.17 -22.47
N LEU A 241 -12.89 11.17 -21.73
CA LEU A 241 -13.04 9.73 -21.99
C LEU A 241 -13.99 9.06 -20.99
N GLY A 242 -14.17 9.67 -19.81
CA GLY A 242 -15.00 9.16 -18.74
C GLY A 242 -15.26 10.21 -17.67
N ASN A 243 -15.75 9.80 -16.51
CA ASN A 243 -15.93 10.67 -15.35
C ASN A 243 -14.98 10.32 -14.19
N GLY A 244 -15.09 11.05 -13.07
CA GLY A 244 -14.25 10.87 -11.89
C GLY A 244 -14.23 9.44 -11.31
N GLU A 245 -15.29 8.64 -11.40
CA GLU A 245 -15.29 7.23 -10.97
C GLU A 245 -14.42 6.34 -11.87
N GLN A 246 -14.42 6.64 -13.17
CA GLN A 246 -13.70 5.85 -14.19
C GLN A 246 -12.20 6.16 -14.24
N MET A 247 -11.73 7.18 -13.50
CA MET A 247 -10.32 7.56 -13.43
C MET A 247 -9.52 6.57 -12.58
N THR A 248 -8.48 5.99 -13.17
CA THR A 248 -7.67 4.93 -12.52
C THR A 248 -6.93 5.44 -11.27
N ALA A 249 -6.69 4.53 -10.31
CA ALA A 249 -5.82 4.81 -9.17
C ALA A 249 -4.39 5.20 -9.59
N GLY A 250 -3.91 4.70 -10.72
CA GLY A 250 -2.60 5.04 -11.29
C GLY A 250 -2.49 6.50 -11.71
N THR A 251 -3.52 7.03 -12.37
CA THR A 251 -3.62 8.45 -12.78
C THR A 251 -3.58 9.38 -11.55
N ARG A 252 -4.38 9.05 -10.51
CA ARG A 252 -4.46 9.80 -9.24
C ARG A 252 -3.11 9.87 -8.53
N VAL A 253 -2.49 8.71 -8.31
CA VAL A 253 -1.19 8.60 -7.65
C VAL A 253 -0.09 9.23 -8.51
N GLY A 254 -0.18 9.13 -9.83
CA GLY A 254 0.76 9.69 -10.80
C GLY A 254 0.89 11.20 -10.71
N ALA A 255 -0.23 11.93 -10.65
CA ALA A 255 -0.23 13.39 -10.54
C ALA A 255 0.56 13.88 -9.31
N LEU A 256 0.22 13.41 -8.11
CA LEU A 256 0.93 13.80 -6.89
C LEU A 256 2.36 13.28 -6.81
N ARG A 257 2.62 12.05 -7.30
CA ARG A 257 3.98 11.49 -7.37
C ARG A 257 4.89 12.32 -8.28
N ASN A 258 4.37 12.80 -9.40
CA ASN A 258 5.15 13.60 -10.36
C ASN A 258 5.31 15.06 -9.91
N LEU A 259 4.32 15.65 -9.22
CA LEU A 259 4.48 16.94 -8.53
C LEU A 259 5.60 16.85 -7.47
N LEU A 260 5.56 15.83 -6.61
CA LEU A 260 6.57 15.60 -5.58
C LEU A 260 7.97 15.39 -6.17
N LYS A 261 8.09 14.69 -7.30
CA LYS A 261 9.37 14.45 -7.98
C LYS A 261 10.11 15.71 -8.39
N MET A 262 9.41 16.83 -8.62
CA MET A 262 10.04 18.12 -8.86
C MET A 262 10.88 18.54 -7.64
N ALA A 263 10.32 18.44 -6.43
CA ALA A 263 10.96 18.90 -5.20
C ALA A 263 11.91 17.88 -4.54
N VAL A 264 11.51 16.61 -4.39
CA VAL A 264 12.18 15.67 -3.47
C VAL A 264 13.64 15.38 -3.82
N HIS A 265 13.99 15.40 -5.11
CA HIS A 265 15.36 15.12 -5.55
C HIS A 265 16.38 16.17 -5.05
N LYS A 266 15.96 17.43 -4.84
CA LYS A 266 16.83 18.49 -4.30
C LYS A 266 17.20 18.27 -2.83
N PHE A 267 16.36 17.55 -2.08
CA PHE A 267 16.58 17.22 -0.67
C PHE A 267 17.22 15.84 -0.46
N ASN A 268 17.86 15.26 -1.49
CA ASN A 268 18.37 13.89 -1.50
C ASN A 268 17.30 12.84 -1.10
N CYS A 269 16.05 13.11 -1.49
CA CYS A 269 14.89 12.27 -1.22
C CYS A 269 14.37 11.60 -2.51
N ARG A 270 13.53 10.59 -2.36
CA ARG A 270 12.86 9.84 -3.42
C ARG A 270 11.50 9.33 -2.98
N ASP A 271 10.67 8.96 -3.95
CA ASP A 271 9.51 8.11 -3.73
C ASP A 271 9.94 6.66 -3.39
N TYR A 272 9.20 6.06 -2.47
CA TYR A 272 9.34 4.67 -2.04
C TYR A 272 7.96 4.03 -1.83
N ASP A 273 7.67 2.97 -2.57
CA ASP A 273 6.45 2.17 -2.43
C ASP A 273 6.61 1.21 -1.24
N VAL A 274 5.81 1.40 -0.18
CA VAL A 274 5.93 0.63 1.07
C VAL A 274 5.40 -0.80 0.91
N SER A 275 6.12 -1.76 1.49
CA SER A 275 5.71 -3.17 1.51
C SER A 275 4.24 -3.36 1.93
N PRO A 276 3.40 -4.06 1.14
CA PRO A 276 2.01 -4.36 1.50
C PRO A 276 1.82 -5.18 2.79
N ARG A 277 2.91 -5.71 3.36
CA ARG A 277 2.97 -6.38 4.67
C ARG A 277 2.91 -5.40 5.83
N GLU A 278 3.28 -4.15 5.61
CA GLU A 278 3.10 -3.08 6.59
C GLU A 278 1.60 -2.87 6.83
N LYS A 279 1.23 -2.80 8.11
CA LYS A 279 -0.13 -2.56 8.59
C LYS A 279 -0.05 -1.75 9.87
N LEU A 280 -0.95 -0.79 10.05
CA LEU A 280 -1.21 -0.27 11.38
C LEU A 280 -1.73 -1.41 12.26
N ARG A 281 -0.99 -1.69 13.34
CA ARG A 281 -1.42 -2.60 14.41
C ARG A 281 -1.58 -1.81 15.70
N ILE A 282 -2.69 -2.04 16.37
CA ILE A 282 -2.96 -1.58 17.73
C ILE A 282 -3.09 -2.86 18.56
N GLN A 283 -2.23 -3.04 19.56
CA GLN A 283 -2.11 -4.29 20.31
C GLN A 283 -1.93 -5.52 19.39
N ASN A 284 -2.92 -6.41 19.34
CA ASN A 284 -2.99 -7.61 18.51
C ASN A 284 -3.99 -7.48 17.35
N ILE A 285 -4.57 -6.28 17.14
CA ILE A 285 -5.55 -5.98 16.09
C ILE A 285 -4.86 -5.23 14.96
N ASN A 286 -4.90 -5.79 13.74
CA ASN A 286 -4.53 -5.05 12.54
C ASN A 286 -5.71 -4.16 12.14
N VAL A 287 -5.49 -2.85 12.04
CA VAL A 287 -6.52 -1.88 11.66
C VAL A 287 -6.84 -2.02 10.17
N PRO A 288 -8.11 -2.21 9.77
CA PRO A 288 -8.47 -2.36 8.37
C PRO A 288 -8.24 -1.06 7.59
N ALA A 289 -7.81 -1.19 6.34
CA ALA A 289 -7.63 -0.10 5.36
C ALA A 289 -6.72 1.09 5.74
N ALA A 290 -6.08 1.07 6.92
CA ALA A 290 -5.04 2.03 7.30
C ALA A 290 -3.79 1.82 6.44
N SER A 291 -3.64 2.62 5.38
CA SER A 291 -2.51 2.57 4.44
C SER A 291 -2.38 3.85 3.62
N TYR A 292 -1.17 4.13 3.14
CA TYR A 292 -0.88 5.17 2.16
C TYR A 292 -0.23 4.55 0.92
N ASN A 293 -0.30 5.21 -0.24
CA ASN A 293 0.12 4.63 -1.53
C ASN A 293 1.65 4.54 -1.66
N PHE A 294 2.36 5.57 -1.19
CA PHE A 294 3.82 5.61 -1.12
C PHE A 294 4.27 6.64 -0.07
N CYS A 295 5.54 6.59 0.32
CA CYS A 295 6.15 7.65 1.14
C CYS A 295 7.32 8.31 0.40
N ILE A 296 7.71 9.48 0.90
CA ILE A 296 9.00 10.09 0.60
C ILE A 296 10.00 9.63 1.66
N ALA A 297 11.15 9.15 1.20
CA ALA A 297 12.26 8.69 2.03
C ALA A 297 13.59 9.25 1.50
N LYS A 298 14.58 9.37 2.37
CA LYS A 298 15.93 9.82 2.02
C LYS A 298 16.75 8.70 1.39
N LEU A 299 17.67 9.10 0.52
CA LEU A 299 18.74 8.21 0.07
C LEU A 299 19.82 8.11 1.16
N PRO A 300 20.27 6.90 1.52
CA PRO A 300 21.33 6.72 2.50
C PRO A 300 22.64 7.39 2.07
N ALA A 301 23.40 7.90 3.04
CA ALA A 301 24.71 8.49 2.77
C ALA A 301 25.77 7.46 2.34
N ASP A 302 25.66 6.19 2.78
CA ASP A 302 26.55 5.11 2.34
C ASP A 302 26.16 4.60 0.92
N PRO A 303 27.07 4.70 -0.08
CA PRO A 303 26.84 4.16 -1.41
C PRO A 303 26.53 2.66 -1.46
N LYS A 304 26.91 1.86 -0.44
CA LYS A 304 26.55 0.43 -0.36
C LYS A 304 25.05 0.25 -0.10
N LEU A 305 24.50 1.00 0.86
CA LEU A 305 23.07 0.99 1.22
C LEU A 305 22.21 1.57 0.08
N ALA A 306 22.68 2.63 -0.58
CA ALA A 306 22.03 3.16 -1.77
C ALA A 306 22.00 2.12 -2.92
N ARG A 307 23.10 1.39 -3.17
CA ARG A 307 23.16 0.32 -4.19
C ARG A 307 22.28 -0.89 -3.86
N SER A 308 22.10 -1.24 -2.59
CA SER A 308 21.16 -2.30 -2.17
C SER A 308 19.68 -1.88 -2.22
N ARG A 309 19.41 -0.65 -2.68
CA ARG A 309 18.10 0.02 -2.80
C ARG A 309 17.41 0.23 -1.45
N MET A 310 18.18 0.48 -0.39
CA MET A 310 17.63 0.86 0.91
C MET A 310 17.35 2.37 0.96
N VAL A 311 16.45 2.78 1.85
CA VAL A 311 16.04 4.16 2.07
C VAL A 311 16.00 4.49 3.56
N GLU A 312 16.21 5.75 3.94
CA GLU A 312 16.13 6.24 5.31
C GLU A 312 14.84 7.05 5.53
N GLY A 313 14.14 6.84 6.65
CA GLY A 313 12.90 7.57 6.98
C GLY A 313 11.82 6.65 7.55
N PRO A 314 10.54 6.80 7.19
CA PRO A 314 9.95 7.72 6.21
C PRO A 314 9.83 9.19 6.68
N LEU A 315 9.76 10.13 5.74
CA LEU A 315 9.63 11.57 6.01
C LEU A 315 8.18 12.07 5.92
N MET A 316 7.46 11.69 4.86
CA MET A 316 6.05 12.02 4.66
C MET A 316 5.34 10.91 3.87
N ALA A 317 4.05 10.71 4.13
CA ALA A 317 3.20 9.78 3.39
C ALA A 317 2.43 10.49 2.26
N VAL A 318 1.98 9.72 1.27
CA VAL A 318 1.03 10.19 0.24
C VAL A 318 -0.12 9.19 0.13
N HIS A 319 -1.34 9.66 0.39
CA HIS A 319 -2.57 8.88 0.29
C HIS A 319 -3.47 9.48 -0.79
N CYS A 320 -3.89 8.69 -1.78
CA CYS A 320 -4.78 9.09 -2.87
C CYS A 320 -6.04 8.24 -2.82
N ARG A 321 -7.20 8.90 -2.69
CA ARG A 321 -8.51 8.26 -2.61
C ARG A 321 -8.97 7.77 -3.98
N ASN A 322 -9.58 6.58 -4.03
CA ASN A 322 -10.22 6.08 -5.25
C ASN A 322 -11.65 6.66 -5.37
N GLU A 323 -12.29 6.84 -4.23
CA GLU A 323 -13.63 7.34 -4.08
C GLU A 323 -13.71 8.82 -4.48
N VAL A 324 -14.84 9.20 -5.07
CA VAL A 324 -15.13 10.57 -5.53
C VAL A 324 -16.42 11.14 -4.93
N ARG A 325 -17.04 10.39 -4.01
CA ARG A 325 -18.20 10.82 -3.23
C ARG A 325 -17.95 10.48 -1.76
N PHE A 326 -18.20 11.45 -0.90
CA PHE A 326 -17.90 11.37 0.53
C PHE A 326 -19.15 11.51 1.40
N LYS A 327 -20.18 12.20 0.90
CA LYS A 327 -21.42 12.48 1.63
C LYS A 327 -22.56 11.61 1.12
N SER A 328 -23.36 11.10 2.06
CA SER A 328 -24.54 10.31 1.74
C SER A 328 -25.58 11.18 1.05
N ARG A 329 -26.20 10.66 0.00
CA ARG A 329 -27.35 11.27 -0.68
C ARG A 329 -28.42 10.21 -0.87
N GLU A 330 -29.68 10.59 -0.71
CA GLU A 330 -30.81 9.68 -0.97
C GLU A 330 -30.74 9.15 -2.41
N GLY A 331 -30.93 7.84 -2.58
CA GLY A 331 -30.90 7.15 -3.88
C GLY A 331 -29.52 6.75 -4.42
N LEU A 332 -28.40 7.15 -3.80
CA LEU A 332 -27.03 6.85 -4.28
C LEU A 332 -26.40 5.54 -3.73
N LEU A 333 -27.20 4.74 -3.03
CA LEU A 333 -26.83 3.44 -2.45
C LEU A 333 -27.14 2.27 -3.40
N SER A 334 -26.73 2.37 -4.68
CA SER A 334 -26.71 1.17 -5.52
C SER A 334 -25.61 0.19 -5.02
N PRO A 335 -25.75 -1.13 -5.23
CA PRO A 335 -24.70 -2.10 -4.87
C PRO A 335 -23.35 -1.91 -5.59
N THR A 336 -23.28 -0.97 -6.54
CA THR A 336 -22.09 -0.62 -7.33
C THR A 336 -21.49 0.74 -6.95
N SER A 337 -21.95 1.35 -5.85
CA SER A 337 -21.50 2.66 -5.40
C SER A 337 -20.25 2.52 -4.53
N ASP A 338 -19.14 3.17 -4.91
CA ASP A 338 -17.87 3.23 -4.15
C ASP A 338 -17.98 4.07 -2.86
N PHE A 339 -19.19 4.26 -2.33
CA PHE A 339 -19.47 5.10 -1.18
C PHE A 339 -19.13 4.40 0.15
N VAL A 340 -18.11 4.91 0.83
CA VAL A 340 -17.64 4.42 2.14
C VAL A 340 -17.91 5.40 3.30
N GLY A 341 -18.22 6.66 2.99
CA GLY A 341 -18.59 7.71 3.95
C GLY A 341 -17.41 8.45 4.61
N GLU A 342 -17.67 9.70 5.02
CA GLU A 342 -16.66 10.62 5.60
C GLU A 342 -15.96 10.09 6.87
N LYS A 343 -16.69 9.34 7.71
CA LYS A 343 -16.14 8.77 8.96
C LYS A 343 -15.01 7.78 8.66
N PHE A 344 -15.25 6.89 7.69
CA PHE A 344 -14.23 5.96 7.22
C PHE A 344 -13.06 6.70 6.54
N ASP A 345 -13.35 7.76 5.78
CA ASP A 345 -12.32 8.56 5.13
C ASP A 345 -11.32 9.17 6.12
N LEU A 346 -11.81 9.82 7.17
CA LEU A 346 -10.96 10.33 8.24
C LEU A 346 -10.24 9.19 8.97
N PHE A 347 -10.94 8.10 9.27
CA PHE A 347 -10.35 6.95 9.97
C PHE A 347 -9.15 6.34 9.23
N ARG A 348 -9.23 6.15 7.90
CA ARG A 348 -8.10 5.63 7.11
C ARG A 348 -6.95 6.63 7.00
N GLU A 349 -7.24 7.92 6.95
CA GLU A 349 -6.24 8.99 6.87
C GLU A 349 -5.43 9.05 8.17
N ILE A 350 -6.11 9.14 9.32
CA ILE A 350 -5.48 9.06 10.65
C ILE A 350 -4.76 7.73 10.84
N GLY A 351 -5.34 6.62 10.39
CA GLY A 351 -4.70 5.30 10.41
C GLY A 351 -3.39 5.26 9.61
N GLY A 352 -3.35 5.90 8.44
CA GLY A 352 -2.14 6.04 7.63
C GLY A 352 -1.08 6.93 8.30
N MET A 353 -1.48 8.01 8.98
CA MET A 353 -0.56 8.87 9.74
C MET A 353 -0.01 8.18 10.99
N LEU A 354 -0.83 7.42 11.72
CA LEU A 354 -0.38 6.58 12.84
C LEU A 354 0.55 5.45 12.38
N MET A 355 0.31 4.87 11.19
CA MET A 355 1.24 3.91 10.59
C MET A 355 2.60 4.55 10.32
N LEU A 356 2.61 5.76 9.74
CA LEU A 356 3.82 6.55 9.46
C LEU A 356 4.59 6.89 10.75
N ALA A 357 3.90 7.32 11.81
CA ALA A 357 4.49 7.61 13.12
C ALA A 357 5.06 6.34 13.78
N LYS A 358 4.30 5.22 13.80
CA LYS A 358 4.79 3.94 14.32
C LYS A 358 5.96 3.35 13.52
N GLN A 359 6.13 3.71 12.25
CA GLN A 359 7.34 3.37 11.49
C GLN A 359 8.53 4.22 11.93
N ARG A 360 8.37 5.54 12.05
CA ARG A 360 9.44 6.45 12.50
C ARG A 360 9.93 6.10 13.91
N ALA A 361 9.02 5.76 14.82
CA ALA A 361 9.33 5.32 16.19
C ALA A 361 10.12 4.00 16.29
N ARG A 362 10.37 3.28 15.17
CA ARG A 362 11.26 2.11 15.13
C ARG A 362 12.75 2.48 15.05
N GLU A 363 13.10 3.77 14.99
CA GLU A 363 14.52 4.19 15.03
C GLU A 363 15.22 3.64 16.27
N GLY A 364 16.38 3.03 16.08
CA GLY A 364 17.15 2.35 17.14
C GLY A 364 16.55 1.03 17.66
N GLN A 365 15.31 0.68 17.28
CA GLN A 365 14.69 -0.58 17.69
C GLN A 365 15.17 -1.75 16.83
N THR A 366 15.50 -2.87 17.48
CA THR A 366 15.72 -4.14 16.79
C THR A 366 14.48 -5.02 16.93
N LEU A 367 14.04 -5.61 15.83
CA LEU A 367 12.94 -6.56 15.85
C LEU A 367 13.34 -7.79 16.68
N SER A 368 12.51 -8.15 17.66
CA SER A 368 12.68 -9.40 18.41
C SER A 368 12.66 -10.61 17.47
N LYS A 369 13.60 -11.53 17.68
CA LYS A 369 13.65 -12.84 17.00
C LYS A 369 12.69 -13.85 17.61
N GLU A 370 12.20 -13.58 18.82
CA GLU A 370 11.34 -14.48 19.59
C GLU A 370 9.85 -14.14 19.39
N PRO A 371 8.95 -15.14 19.30
CA PRO A 371 7.53 -14.89 19.29
C PRO A 371 7.08 -14.16 20.57
N ARG A 372 6.34 -13.06 20.43
CA ARG A 372 5.67 -12.39 21.56
C ARG A 372 4.57 -13.29 22.15
N GLU A 373 4.17 -13.05 23.40
CA GLU A 373 3.16 -13.84 24.13
C GLU A 373 1.80 -14.00 23.40
N ASP A 374 1.37 -12.98 22.65
CA ASP A 374 0.18 -13.02 21.79
C ASP A 374 0.27 -14.03 20.63
N HIS A 375 1.49 -14.43 20.26
CA HIS A 375 1.78 -15.54 19.34
C HIS A 375 1.81 -16.89 20.07
N TRP A 376 0.97 -17.08 21.09
CA TRP A 376 0.85 -18.32 21.87
C TRP A 376 0.74 -19.59 20.99
N TRP A 377 0.18 -19.46 19.79
CA TRP A 377 0.00 -20.54 18.81
C TRP A 377 1.31 -21.02 18.16
N ALA A 378 2.41 -20.29 18.34
CA ALA A 378 3.77 -20.64 17.97
C ALA A 378 4.65 -21.01 19.19
N ILE A 379 4.16 -20.77 20.42
CA ILE A 379 4.88 -21.02 21.68
C ILE A 379 4.34 -22.28 22.40
N LYS A 380 3.01 -22.50 22.36
CA LYS A 380 2.33 -23.62 23.04
C LYS A 380 2.20 -24.82 22.11
N SER A 381 2.51 -26.01 22.65
CA SER A 381 2.27 -27.31 22.01
C SER A 381 0.81 -27.47 21.61
N ARG A 382 0.57 -28.05 20.43
CA ARG A 382 -0.77 -28.26 19.87
C ARG A 382 -1.21 -29.72 19.99
N TRP A 383 -2.52 -29.93 20.01
CA TRP A 383 -3.13 -31.26 19.89
C TRP A 383 -2.70 -31.92 18.57
N GLY A 384 -2.11 -33.12 18.64
CA GLY A 384 -1.57 -33.84 17.48
C GLY A 384 -0.13 -33.48 17.07
N GLY A 385 0.51 -32.50 17.73
CA GLY A 385 1.97 -32.35 17.69
C GLY A 385 2.62 -33.27 18.71
N GLY A 386 3.63 -34.05 18.31
CA GLY A 386 4.35 -34.97 19.22
C GLY A 386 5.00 -34.24 20.40
N GLU A 387 5.23 -34.97 21.49
CA GLU A 387 5.80 -34.42 22.73
C GLU A 387 7.07 -33.61 22.48
N MET A 388 7.09 -32.38 23.00
CA MET A 388 8.30 -31.57 23.01
C MET A 388 9.18 -32.03 24.17
N LYS A 389 10.44 -32.38 23.88
CA LYS A 389 11.47 -32.54 24.91
C LYS A 389 12.23 -31.21 25.02
N TRP A 390 12.39 -30.71 26.25
CA TRP A 390 13.20 -29.52 26.55
C TRP A 390 12.80 -28.24 25.79
N GLY A 391 11.51 -28.11 25.48
CA GLY A 391 10.96 -26.96 24.72
C GLY A 391 11.20 -27.00 23.21
N GLN A 392 11.75 -28.10 22.68
CA GLN A 392 12.01 -28.33 21.27
C GLN A 392 11.27 -29.56 20.75
N LEU A 393 11.04 -29.65 19.44
CA LEU A 393 10.57 -30.92 18.85
C LEU A 393 11.69 -31.96 18.95
N ALA A 394 11.33 -33.25 19.10
CA ALA A 394 12.31 -34.34 19.15
C ALA A 394 13.22 -34.44 17.90
N SER A 395 12.85 -33.78 16.79
CA SER A 395 13.66 -33.64 15.56
C SER A 395 14.58 -32.41 15.54
N GLU A 396 14.68 -31.70 16.66
CA GLU A 396 15.58 -30.54 16.87
C GLU A 396 16.51 -30.70 18.07
N VAL A 397 16.25 -31.70 18.94
CA VAL A 397 17.10 -32.06 20.08
C VAL A 397 18.21 -33.02 19.65
N PHE A 398 19.45 -32.68 19.99
CA PHE A 398 20.61 -33.58 19.87
C PHE A 398 20.75 -34.45 21.12
N GLU A 399 21.19 -35.71 20.97
CA GLU A 399 21.49 -36.58 22.12
C GLU A 399 22.51 -35.93 23.07
N ASP A 400 23.44 -35.16 22.51
CA ASP A 400 24.54 -34.54 23.26
C ASP A 400 24.06 -33.44 24.19
N ASP A 401 22.84 -32.94 23.99
CA ASP A 401 22.22 -31.89 24.78
C ASP A 401 21.11 -32.46 25.71
N ASP A 402 21.10 -33.78 25.95
CA ASP A 402 20.20 -34.42 26.93
C ASP A 402 20.59 -34.04 28.38
N PRO A 403 19.74 -33.29 29.13
CA PRO A 403 20.00 -32.87 30.50
C PRO A 403 19.98 -34.00 31.54
N SER A 404 19.58 -35.22 31.16
CA SER A 404 19.59 -36.38 32.06
C SER A 404 20.97 -37.02 32.23
N TRP A 405 21.91 -36.75 31.32
CA TRP A 405 23.27 -37.26 31.42
C TRP A 405 24.09 -36.49 32.46
N SER A 406 24.80 -37.22 33.31
CA SER A 406 25.82 -36.60 34.17
C SER A 406 26.99 -36.05 33.34
N PRO A 407 27.78 -35.06 33.84
CA PRO A 407 28.95 -34.55 33.12
C PRO A 407 30.00 -35.63 32.78
N GLU A 408 30.13 -36.66 33.61
CA GLU A 408 31.04 -37.79 33.37
C GLU A 408 30.49 -38.72 32.29
N GLU A 409 29.20 -39.03 32.34
CA GLU A 409 28.49 -39.84 31.35
C GLU A 409 28.51 -39.19 29.97
N ARG A 410 28.26 -37.88 29.88
CA ARG A 410 28.41 -37.11 28.62
C ARG A 410 29.81 -37.25 28.02
N ARG A 411 30.86 -37.28 28.84
CA ARG A 411 32.24 -37.47 28.37
C ARG A 411 32.48 -38.90 27.87
N LEU A 412 32.00 -39.91 28.61
CA LEU A 412 32.10 -41.33 28.22
C LEU A 412 31.36 -41.63 26.90
N GLN A 413 30.18 -41.06 26.70
CA GLN A 413 29.43 -41.19 25.45
C GLN A 413 30.21 -40.58 24.26
N LEU A 414 30.87 -39.43 24.45
CA LEU A 414 31.70 -38.80 23.42
C LEU A 414 32.97 -39.63 23.12
N GLU A 415 33.72 -40.05 24.13
CA GLU A 415 34.90 -40.93 24.00
C GLU A 415 34.56 -42.25 23.31
N LYS A 416 33.36 -42.80 23.56
CA LYS A 416 32.88 -44.01 22.89
C LYS A 416 32.63 -43.77 21.39
N ARG A 417 32.00 -42.64 21.02
CA ARG A 417 31.76 -42.31 19.60
C ARG A 417 33.03 -42.03 18.83
N GLU A 418 34.02 -41.38 19.43
CA GLU A 418 35.33 -41.16 18.80
C GLU A 418 35.99 -42.50 18.45
N LYS A 419 35.93 -43.49 19.34
CA LYS A 419 36.39 -44.87 19.07
C LYS A 419 35.56 -45.56 17.98
N GLU A 420 34.23 -45.48 18.01
CA GLU A 420 33.36 -46.04 16.97
C GLU A 420 33.64 -45.40 15.58
N GLU A 421 34.01 -44.12 15.54
CA GLU A 421 34.39 -43.40 14.32
C GLU A 421 35.80 -43.76 13.82
N GLU A 422 36.78 -43.92 14.72
CA GLU A 422 38.10 -44.45 14.36
C GLU A 422 38.03 -45.89 13.85
N GLU A 423 37.22 -46.76 14.48
CA GLU A 423 36.97 -48.13 14.02
C GLU A 423 36.29 -48.13 12.66
N ARG A 424 35.29 -47.26 12.42
CA ARG A 424 34.66 -47.10 11.12
C ARG A 424 35.65 -46.64 10.05
N ARG A 425 36.48 -45.63 10.33
CA ARG A 425 37.55 -45.16 9.43
C ARG A 425 38.55 -46.26 9.12
N LYS A 426 38.90 -47.10 10.11
CA LYS A 426 39.81 -48.23 9.97
C LYS A 426 39.20 -49.37 9.14
N ALA A 427 37.91 -49.65 9.31
CA ALA A 427 37.17 -50.63 8.51
C ALA A 427 37.00 -50.17 7.06
N GLU A 428 36.71 -48.90 6.83
CA GLU A 428 36.59 -48.31 5.49
C GLU A 428 37.96 -48.27 4.76
N ALA A 429 39.05 -47.95 5.48
CA ALA A 429 40.41 -48.08 4.97
C ALA A 429 40.81 -49.53 4.67
N ALA A 430 40.38 -50.50 5.48
CA ALA A 430 40.61 -51.92 5.22
C ALA A 430 39.85 -52.40 3.96
N ALA A 431 38.59 -52.00 3.79
CA ALA A 431 37.82 -52.31 2.59
C ALA A 431 38.41 -51.66 1.32
N ALA A 432 38.95 -50.44 1.43
CA ALA A 432 39.68 -49.78 0.33
C ALA A 432 41.02 -50.46 0.01
N ALA A 433 41.70 -51.05 1.01
CA ALA A 433 42.92 -51.82 0.78
C ALA A 433 42.63 -53.16 0.08
N ASP A 434 41.51 -53.82 0.43
CA ASP A 434 41.10 -55.10 -0.17
C ASP A 434 40.76 -54.95 -1.67
N LEU A 435 40.07 -53.86 -2.03
CA LEU A 435 39.80 -53.47 -3.43
C LEU A 435 41.07 -53.28 -4.29
N ASN A 436 42.21 -52.91 -3.69
CA ASN A 436 43.47 -52.69 -4.40
C ASN A 436 44.30 -53.98 -4.60
N ASN A 437 43.92 -55.10 -3.96
CA ASN A 437 44.65 -56.37 -4.06
C ASN A 437 44.08 -57.34 -5.12
N LEU A 438 43.01 -56.95 -5.82
CA LEU A 438 42.44 -57.72 -6.95
C LEU A 438 43.39 -57.70 -8.15
N LYS A 439 43.93 -58.86 -8.53
CA LYS A 439 44.82 -58.98 -9.69
C LYS A 439 44.02 -58.83 -11.01
N PRO A 440 44.56 -58.16 -12.04
CA PRO A 440 43.83 -57.92 -13.30
C PRO A 440 43.47 -59.18 -14.12
N GLU A 441 44.05 -60.33 -13.78
CA GLU A 441 43.98 -61.55 -14.59
C GLU A 441 42.61 -62.28 -14.46
N ASP A 442 41.90 -62.10 -13.35
CA ASP A 442 40.57 -62.70 -13.12
C ASP A 442 39.43 -62.02 -13.91
N LEU A 443 39.74 -60.99 -14.72
CA LEU A 443 38.76 -60.17 -15.46
C LEU A 443 38.72 -60.41 -16.97
N ILE A 444 39.59 -61.27 -17.54
CA ILE A 444 39.72 -61.41 -19.01
C ILE A 444 39.73 -62.88 -19.47
N SER A 445 38.56 -63.50 -19.56
CA SER A 445 38.32 -64.61 -20.50
C SER A 445 36.86 -64.65 -20.99
N GLY A 446 36.66 -64.67 -22.32
CA GLY A 446 35.34 -64.83 -22.96
C GLY A 446 34.88 -63.65 -23.83
N SER A 447 35.12 -63.74 -25.14
CA SER A 447 34.65 -62.82 -26.19
C SER A 447 33.44 -63.43 -26.98
N PRO A 448 32.86 -62.80 -28.03
CA PRO A 448 31.67 -61.96 -27.84
C PRO A 448 30.50 -62.19 -28.84
N THR A 449 29.47 -61.31 -28.76
CA THR A 449 28.39 -61.00 -29.76
C THR A 449 27.19 -61.97 -29.94
N PRO A 450 26.03 -61.51 -30.48
CA PRO A 450 25.52 -60.12 -30.67
C PRO A 450 24.09 -59.84 -30.14
N GLY A 451 23.81 -58.56 -29.86
CA GLY A 451 22.50 -57.91 -30.09
C GLY A 451 21.27 -58.32 -29.26
N SER A 452 20.99 -57.60 -28.16
CA SER A 452 19.63 -57.38 -27.66
C SER A 452 19.54 -56.15 -26.72
N GLU A 453 18.32 -55.71 -26.48
CA GLU A 453 17.83 -54.45 -25.93
C GLU A 453 18.43 -53.92 -24.60
N ARG A 454 18.36 -52.59 -24.50
CA ARG A 454 18.58 -51.72 -23.33
C ARG A 454 18.05 -52.31 -22.00
N PRO A 455 18.90 -52.71 -21.03
CA PRO A 455 18.45 -53.34 -19.80
C PRO A 455 17.65 -52.40 -18.88
N LYS A 456 16.36 -52.72 -18.68
CA LYS A 456 15.53 -52.14 -17.61
C LYS A 456 16.11 -52.55 -16.24
N LYS A 457 16.16 -51.62 -15.27
CA LYS A 457 16.59 -51.89 -13.89
C LYS A 457 15.78 -53.05 -13.29
N LYS A 458 16.38 -54.24 -13.22
CA LYS A 458 15.76 -55.42 -12.62
C LYS A 458 16.06 -55.45 -11.12
N LYS A 459 14.98 -55.48 -10.34
CA LYS A 459 14.94 -55.65 -8.88
C LYS A 459 15.70 -56.92 -8.48
N LYS A 460 16.82 -56.80 -7.76
CA LYS A 460 17.51 -57.95 -7.15
C LYS A 460 17.10 -58.05 -5.69
N SER A 461 16.23 -59.02 -5.40
CA SER A 461 15.78 -59.39 -4.06
C SER A 461 16.60 -60.57 -3.53
N GLY A 462 16.89 -60.58 -2.23
CA GLY A 462 17.25 -61.80 -1.49
C GLY A 462 18.73 -62.14 -1.43
N VAL A 463 19.44 -61.56 -0.46
CA VAL A 463 20.12 -62.35 0.59
C VAL A 463 19.81 -61.64 1.92
N GLU A 464 19.31 -62.38 2.91
CA GLU A 464 18.98 -61.86 4.23
C GLU A 464 20.16 -62.10 5.19
N ALA A 465 20.68 -61.04 5.81
CA ALA A 465 21.28 -61.01 7.16
C ALA A 465 21.90 -59.62 7.39
N GLY A 466 21.26 -58.78 8.20
CA GLY A 466 21.71 -57.40 8.42
C GLY A 466 20.54 -56.45 8.63
N THR A 467 19.82 -56.63 9.74
CA THR A 467 18.73 -55.74 10.12
C THR A 467 19.28 -54.34 10.39
N SER A 468 19.01 -53.40 9.49
CA SER A 468 19.27 -51.96 9.65
C SER A 468 18.37 -51.35 10.74
N LYS A 469 18.51 -51.81 11.99
CA LYS A 469 18.08 -51.08 13.17
C LYS A 469 19.04 -49.91 13.38
N ASP A 470 18.48 -48.78 13.77
CA ASP A 470 19.15 -47.49 13.96
C ASP A 470 19.65 -46.81 12.65
N ARG A 471 18.72 -46.12 11.98
CA ARG A 471 19.07 -45.01 11.07
C ARG A 471 19.22 -43.73 11.89
N THR A 472 20.33 -43.64 12.60
CA THR A 472 20.76 -42.41 13.26
C THR A 472 20.87 -41.29 12.22
N GLU A 473 20.18 -40.16 12.45
CA GLU A 473 20.41 -38.93 11.69
C GLU A 473 21.40 -38.02 12.41
N TYR A 474 22.32 -37.45 11.63
CA TYR A 474 23.26 -36.44 12.06
C TYR A 474 22.93 -35.11 11.39
N LYS A 475 23.03 -34.02 12.15
CA LYS A 475 22.91 -32.65 11.65
C LYS A 475 23.97 -31.79 12.32
N ASP A 476 24.66 -30.96 11.54
CA ASP A 476 25.75 -30.09 12.01
C ASP A 476 26.82 -30.84 12.84
N GLY A 477 27.07 -32.11 12.49
CA GLY A 477 28.03 -33.01 13.14
C GLY A 477 27.51 -33.76 14.38
N ARG A 478 26.29 -33.50 14.86
CA ARG A 478 25.72 -34.08 16.09
C ARG A 478 24.58 -35.05 15.82
N LYS A 479 24.42 -36.04 16.70
CA LYS A 479 23.40 -37.10 16.63
C LYS A 479 22.04 -36.61 17.16
N LEU A 480 20.95 -36.87 16.44
CA LEU A 480 19.58 -36.58 16.89
C LEU A 480 18.96 -37.70 17.74
N VAL A 481 18.08 -37.33 18.68
CA VAL A 481 17.48 -38.24 19.69
C VAL A 481 16.48 -39.25 19.11
N TYR A 482 15.82 -38.98 17.96
CA TYR A 482 14.79 -39.88 17.42
C TYR A 482 14.53 -39.76 15.89
N VAL A 483 14.37 -40.90 15.21
CA VAL A 483 13.99 -41.08 13.79
C VAL A 483 13.31 -42.46 13.66
N PRO A 484 12.10 -42.67 13.06
CA PRO A 484 11.74 -42.35 11.66
C PRO A 484 10.25 -41.93 11.41
N PRO A 485 9.77 -41.67 10.16
CA PRO A 485 10.46 -41.70 8.86
C PRO A 485 10.50 -40.38 8.08
N LEU A 486 11.58 -40.23 7.30
CA LEU A 486 11.69 -39.35 6.13
C LEU A 486 10.47 -39.56 5.18
N ARG A 487 9.97 -38.59 4.38
CA ARG A 487 10.70 -37.75 3.41
C ARG A 487 9.91 -36.48 3.03
N ARG A 488 10.60 -35.34 3.06
CA ARG A 488 10.54 -34.15 2.16
C ARG A 488 10.68 -32.86 2.99
N LYS A 489 11.50 -31.92 2.50
CA LYS A 489 11.79 -30.63 3.17
C LYS A 489 10.51 -29.86 3.54
N TRP A 490 9.51 -29.84 2.65
CA TRP A 490 8.24 -29.16 2.92
C TRP A 490 7.46 -29.75 4.11
N TYR A 491 7.62 -31.03 4.45
CA TYR A 491 6.94 -31.62 5.61
C TYR A 491 7.61 -31.17 6.92
N GLN A 492 8.94 -31.10 6.92
CA GLN A 492 9.72 -30.53 8.03
C GLN A 492 9.49 -29.01 8.15
N GLU A 493 9.26 -28.30 7.05
CA GLU A 493 8.88 -26.87 7.06
C GLU A 493 7.42 -26.66 7.50
N TRP A 494 6.50 -27.56 7.12
CA TRP A 494 5.08 -27.54 7.53
C TRP A 494 4.90 -27.80 9.03
N LEU A 495 5.72 -28.68 9.62
CA LEU A 495 5.77 -28.88 11.08
C LEU A 495 6.31 -27.64 11.83
N LYS A 496 7.13 -26.80 11.18
CA LYS A 496 7.72 -25.59 11.78
C LYS A 496 6.76 -24.40 11.62
N ILE A 497 5.72 -24.39 12.44
CA ILE A 497 4.82 -23.24 12.57
C ILE A 497 5.61 -22.07 13.17
N ARG A 498 5.90 -21.06 12.35
CA ARG A 498 6.53 -19.81 12.76
C ARG A 498 5.49 -18.67 12.81
N PRO A 499 5.71 -17.62 13.61
CA PRO A 499 5.06 -16.34 13.39
C PRO A 499 5.17 -15.93 11.91
N ASN A 500 4.16 -15.24 11.40
CA ASN A 500 4.27 -14.60 10.09
C ASN A 500 5.51 -13.71 10.05
N SER A 501 6.13 -13.59 8.86
CA SER A 501 7.25 -12.66 8.69
C SER A 501 6.87 -11.26 9.20
N PRO A 502 7.84 -10.49 9.72
CA PRO A 502 7.57 -9.19 10.33
C PRO A 502 6.85 -8.25 9.35
N CYS A 503 6.01 -7.37 9.88
CA CYS A 503 5.40 -6.31 9.07
C CYS A 503 6.40 -5.21 8.67
N TRP A 504 7.57 -5.18 9.31
CA TRP A 504 8.65 -4.23 9.04
C TRP A 504 9.24 -4.49 7.64
N ASP A 505 9.44 -3.41 6.90
CA ASP A 505 10.07 -3.44 5.58
C ASP A 505 11.60 -3.46 5.72
N GLU A 506 12.23 -4.57 5.31
CA GLU A 506 13.69 -4.78 5.36
C GLU A 506 14.50 -3.79 4.51
N LYS A 507 13.85 -3.01 3.62
CA LYS A 507 14.48 -1.97 2.80
C LYS A 507 14.43 -0.58 3.41
N ILE A 508 13.66 -0.38 4.49
CA ILE A 508 13.60 0.89 5.21
C ILE A 508 14.53 0.84 6.42
N ILE A 509 15.44 1.82 6.49
CA ILE A 509 16.19 2.16 7.69
C ILE A 509 15.33 3.18 8.44
N TYR A 510 14.64 2.73 9.49
CA TYR A 510 13.69 3.56 10.23
C TYR A 510 14.41 4.69 10.98
N ARG A 511 14.03 5.94 10.68
CA ARG A 511 14.61 7.16 11.26
C ARG A 511 13.57 8.25 11.48
N THR A 512 13.63 8.93 12.63
CA THR A 512 12.77 10.08 13.01
C THR A 512 13.26 11.40 12.39
N VAL A 513 13.62 11.37 11.10
CA VAL A 513 14.17 12.52 10.36
C VAL A 513 13.25 13.74 10.55
N GLY A 514 13.82 14.86 10.99
CA GLY A 514 13.09 16.11 11.24
C GLY A 514 12.47 16.26 12.64
N LYS A 515 12.43 15.21 13.47
CA LYS A 515 11.95 15.29 14.86
C LYS A 515 12.75 16.34 15.64
N VAL A 516 12.07 17.08 16.52
CA VAL A 516 12.67 18.15 17.33
C VAL A 516 13.57 17.51 18.40
N ALA A 517 14.77 18.05 18.58
CA ALA A 517 15.74 17.46 19.50
C ALA A 517 15.38 17.73 20.97
N ALA A 518 15.78 16.82 21.86
CA ALA A 518 15.66 17.01 23.31
C ALA A 518 16.53 18.21 23.77
N GLY A 519 15.90 19.38 23.85
CA GLY A 519 16.54 20.67 24.08
C GLY A 519 15.80 21.85 23.43
N GLU A 520 15.03 21.61 22.36
CA GLU A 520 14.22 22.63 21.65
C GLU A 520 12.76 22.70 22.18
N GLY A 521 12.52 22.32 23.44
CA GLY A 521 11.24 22.54 24.15
C GLY A 521 10.08 21.58 23.86
N ASN A 522 10.20 20.65 22.90
CA ASN A 522 9.13 19.73 22.50
C ASN A 522 9.53 18.25 22.70
N VAL A 523 9.96 17.89 23.90
CA VAL A 523 10.46 16.54 24.24
C VAL A 523 9.36 15.50 24.06
N GLY A 524 9.69 14.34 23.47
CA GLY A 524 8.78 13.21 23.31
C GLY A 524 7.75 13.32 22.17
N TRP A 525 7.66 14.46 21.47
CA TRP A 525 6.71 14.66 20.37
C TRP A 525 7.35 14.49 18.99
N ASP A 526 6.64 13.84 18.06
CA ASP A 526 7.01 13.76 16.64
C ASP A 526 5.91 14.37 15.77
N ASP A 527 6.33 15.17 14.78
CA ASP A 527 5.45 15.79 13.78
C ASP A 527 5.59 15.02 12.46
N VAL A 528 4.51 14.32 12.05
CA VAL A 528 4.48 13.53 10.82
C VAL A 528 3.56 14.14 9.79
N TYR A 529 3.97 14.09 8.52
CA TYR A 529 3.27 14.76 7.42
C TYR A 529 2.66 13.77 6.43
N MET A 530 1.48 14.09 5.92
CA MET A 530 0.82 13.36 4.84
C MET A 530 0.30 14.33 3.78
N ILE A 531 0.46 14.00 2.50
CA ILE A 531 -0.25 14.65 1.40
C ILE A 531 -1.42 13.76 1.02
N SER A 532 -2.61 14.36 0.98
CA SER A 532 -3.87 13.63 0.85
C SER A 532 -4.62 14.10 -0.39
N GLY A 533 -4.73 13.22 -1.38
CA GLY A 533 -5.39 13.48 -2.66
C GLY A 533 -6.85 13.03 -2.68
N ALA A 534 -7.70 13.83 -3.30
CA ALA A 534 -9.11 13.53 -3.58
C ALA A 534 -9.48 14.14 -4.94
N ASN A 535 -10.13 13.40 -5.83
CA ASN A 535 -10.47 13.87 -7.18
C ASN A 535 -9.21 14.35 -7.94
N HIS A 536 -9.15 15.64 -8.30
CA HIS A 536 -7.97 16.34 -8.85
C HIS A 536 -7.36 17.37 -7.87
N HIS A 537 -7.78 17.34 -6.61
CA HIS A 537 -7.26 18.22 -5.55
C HIS A 537 -6.35 17.46 -4.58
N ALA A 538 -5.55 18.21 -3.82
CA ALA A 538 -4.84 17.67 -2.67
C ALA A 538 -4.76 18.65 -1.50
N CYS A 539 -4.72 18.13 -0.28
CA CYS A 539 -4.40 18.88 0.93
C CYS A 539 -3.16 18.27 1.63
N ILE A 540 -2.63 18.99 2.62
CA ILE A 540 -1.53 18.55 3.47
C ILE A 540 -2.03 18.43 4.92
N LEU A 541 -1.64 17.35 5.58
CA LEU A 541 -1.85 17.13 7.01
C LEU A 541 -0.53 17.09 7.76
N ARG A 542 -0.52 17.71 8.95
CA ARG A 542 0.46 17.46 10.04
C ARG A 542 -0.27 16.72 11.15
N MET A 543 0.30 15.64 11.67
CA MET A 543 -0.09 15.03 12.94
C MET A 543 1.07 15.15 13.92
N SER A 544 0.83 15.78 15.07
CA SER A 544 1.73 15.77 16.21
C SER A 544 1.28 14.67 17.18
N VAL A 545 2.16 13.73 17.49
CA VAL A 545 1.89 12.59 18.37
C VAL A 545 3.00 12.41 19.40
N HIS A 546 2.64 12.07 20.63
CA HIS A 546 3.60 11.83 21.71
C HIS A 546 4.09 10.38 21.71
N ASP A 547 5.33 10.15 22.10
CA ASP A 547 5.94 8.82 22.20
C ASP A 547 5.16 7.92 23.18
N ASN A 548 4.58 8.48 24.27
CA ASN A 548 3.70 7.73 25.18
C ASN A 548 2.45 7.20 24.47
N TYR A 549 1.87 7.95 23.53
CA TYR A 549 0.69 7.51 22.76
C TYR A 549 1.05 6.32 21.86
N LEU A 550 2.22 6.37 21.21
CA LEU A 550 2.71 5.28 20.37
C LEU A 550 3.06 4.03 21.19
N GLU A 551 3.67 4.20 22.37
CA GLU A 551 3.93 3.11 23.32
C GLU A 551 2.63 2.49 23.86
N TRP A 552 1.62 3.30 24.17
CA TRP A 552 0.29 2.85 24.59
C TRP A 552 -0.43 2.06 23.49
N LEU A 553 -0.35 2.47 22.22
CA LEU A 553 -0.91 1.69 21.10
C LEU A 553 -0.22 0.33 20.89
N GLU A 554 1.05 0.17 21.30
CA GLU A 554 1.82 -1.07 21.12
C GLU A 554 1.77 -2.00 22.34
N THR A 555 1.78 -1.44 23.55
CA THR A 555 1.88 -2.17 24.82
C THR A 555 0.59 -2.17 25.63
N GLY A 556 -0.28 -1.16 25.44
CA GLY A 556 -1.48 -0.93 26.24
C GLY A 556 -1.22 -0.53 27.69
N LYS A 557 0.04 -0.30 28.05
CA LYS A 557 0.43 0.26 29.34
C LYS A 557 0.48 1.77 29.17
N ALA A 558 -0.08 2.48 30.14
CA ALA A 558 0.25 3.88 30.34
C ALA A 558 1.56 3.97 31.10
N ARG A 559 2.31 5.06 30.93
CA ARG A 559 3.34 5.43 31.91
C ARG A 559 2.65 6.11 33.09
N ASP A 560 3.03 5.74 34.31
CA ASP A 560 2.59 6.46 35.50
C ASP A 560 3.11 7.90 35.42
N ALA A 561 2.23 8.90 35.41
CA ALA A 561 2.62 10.31 35.38
C ALA A 561 3.45 10.74 36.62
N ASP A 562 3.40 9.95 37.69
CA ASP A 562 4.01 10.24 39.00
C ASP A 562 5.50 9.87 39.12
N ARG A 563 6.17 9.36 38.07
CA ARG A 563 7.50 8.71 38.23
C ARG A 563 8.75 9.43 37.76
N GLU A 564 8.65 10.49 36.96
CA GLU A 564 9.77 11.41 36.73
C GLU A 564 9.30 12.86 36.83
N GLY A 565 9.85 13.59 37.80
CA GLY A 565 9.42 14.93 38.16
C GLY A 565 9.85 16.02 37.18
N THR A 566 9.37 15.98 35.94
CA THR A 566 9.22 17.19 35.14
C THR A 566 7.85 17.79 35.45
N SER A 567 7.83 18.84 36.25
CA SER A 567 6.61 19.59 36.58
C SER A 567 5.81 19.92 35.32
N ASP A 568 4.56 19.44 35.24
CA ASP A 568 3.59 19.93 34.27
C ASP A 568 3.35 21.42 34.50
N GLY A 569 4.08 22.24 33.73
CA GLY A 569 3.81 23.67 33.66
C GLY A 569 2.41 23.87 33.10
N ALA A 570 1.63 24.76 33.72
CA ALA A 570 0.32 25.16 33.21
C ALA A 570 0.45 25.66 31.76
N GLY A 571 0.05 24.82 30.79
CA GLY A 571 0.30 25.03 29.36
C GLY A 571 0.91 23.83 28.62
N SER A 572 1.33 22.75 29.30
CA SER A 572 1.71 21.49 28.64
C SER A 572 0.51 20.89 27.89
N ARG A 573 0.74 20.42 26.66
CA ARG A 573 -0.32 19.79 25.84
C ARG A 573 -0.52 18.31 26.23
N PRO A 574 -1.75 17.83 26.45
CA PRO A 574 -2.01 16.45 26.84
C PRO A 574 -1.46 15.43 25.83
N ASP A 575 -0.68 14.47 26.33
CA ASP A 575 -0.06 13.40 25.55
C ASP A 575 -1.03 12.32 25.03
N HIS A 576 -2.23 12.28 25.60
CA HIS A 576 -3.31 11.39 25.22
C HIS A 576 -4.14 11.89 24.03
N VAL A 577 -3.80 13.05 23.44
CA VAL A 577 -4.50 13.70 22.32
C VAL A 577 -3.64 13.66 21.06
N LEU A 578 -4.26 13.31 19.93
CA LEU A 578 -3.67 13.43 18.60
C LEU A 578 -3.99 14.80 18.02
N TYR A 579 -2.97 15.62 17.79
CA TYR A 579 -3.15 16.96 17.21
C TYR A 579 -2.95 16.91 15.70
N VAL A 580 -4.02 17.12 14.94
CA VAL A 580 -3.98 17.10 13.47
C VAL A 580 -4.43 18.44 12.90
N SER A 581 -3.61 18.98 12.01
CA SER A 581 -3.89 20.21 11.26
C SER A 581 -3.93 19.86 9.77
N ARG A 582 -5.05 20.16 9.09
CA ARG A 582 -5.26 19.95 7.65
C ARG A 582 -5.31 21.30 6.93
N SER A 583 -4.63 21.42 5.78
CA SER A 583 -4.75 22.58 4.90
C SER A 583 -6.08 22.62 4.14
N PRO A 584 -6.41 23.75 3.49
CA PRO A 584 -7.40 23.75 2.41
C PRO A 584 -7.05 22.72 1.31
N TRP A 585 -8.03 22.41 0.48
CA TRP A 585 -7.86 21.60 -0.72
C TRP A 585 -7.38 22.46 -1.89
N PHE A 586 -6.24 22.11 -2.46
CA PHE A 586 -5.65 22.79 -3.61
C PHE A 586 -5.97 22.04 -4.90
N ASP A 587 -6.60 22.70 -5.86
CA ASP A 587 -6.80 22.18 -7.21
C ASP A 587 -5.48 22.14 -7.98
N LEU A 588 -5.15 20.97 -8.57
CA LEU A 588 -3.95 20.81 -9.39
C LEU A 588 -4.08 21.42 -10.79
N PHE A 589 -5.30 21.67 -11.28
CA PHE A 589 -5.52 22.38 -12.54
C PHE A 589 -5.32 23.90 -12.40
N GLU A 590 -5.61 24.47 -11.23
CA GLU A 590 -5.51 25.90 -10.96
C GLU A 590 -4.05 26.33 -10.74
N VAL A 591 -3.63 27.40 -11.40
CA VAL A 591 -2.23 27.82 -11.52
C VAL A 591 -1.67 28.26 -10.18
N GLU A 592 -2.39 29.13 -9.46
CA GLU A 592 -1.92 29.63 -8.18
C GLU A 592 -2.00 28.56 -7.07
N GLN A 593 -3.03 27.72 -7.07
CA GLN A 593 -3.20 26.69 -6.04
C GLN A 593 -2.13 25.58 -6.14
N ARG A 594 -1.77 25.13 -7.35
CA ARG A 594 -0.68 24.15 -7.52
C ARG A 594 0.70 24.74 -7.21
N LYS A 595 0.92 26.04 -7.48
CA LYS A 595 2.13 26.78 -7.08
C LYS A 595 2.22 26.87 -5.55
N GLU A 596 1.15 27.27 -4.89
CA GLU A 596 1.06 27.32 -3.42
C GLU A 596 1.30 25.93 -2.79
N LEU A 597 0.68 24.88 -3.32
CA LEU A 597 0.91 23.50 -2.87
C LEU A 597 2.38 23.10 -3.00
N LEU A 598 3.05 23.42 -4.12
CA LEU A 598 4.49 23.15 -4.28
C LEU A 598 5.33 23.92 -3.24
N VAL A 599 5.00 25.19 -2.96
CA VAL A 599 5.66 25.96 -1.89
C VAL A 599 5.48 25.30 -0.53
N GLY A 600 4.28 24.81 -0.20
CA GLY A 600 4.04 24.07 1.05
C GLY A 600 4.85 22.78 1.16
N ILE A 601 4.89 21.97 0.08
CA ILE A 601 5.72 20.77 -0.01
C ILE A 601 7.20 21.13 0.21
N TRP A 602 7.70 22.18 -0.44
CA TRP A 602 9.08 22.64 -0.31
C TRP A 602 9.41 23.14 1.10
N ARG A 603 8.46 23.80 1.75
CA ARG A 603 8.55 24.27 3.14
C ARG A 603 8.70 23.09 4.11
N ILE A 604 7.91 22.03 3.93
CA ILE A 604 7.99 20.80 4.74
C ILE A 604 9.31 20.07 4.48
N LEU A 605 9.74 19.93 3.23
CA LEU A 605 11.04 19.32 2.91
C LEU A 605 12.21 20.11 3.51
N SER A 606 12.13 21.45 3.52
CA SER A 606 13.10 22.33 4.18
C SER A 606 13.11 22.14 5.70
N TRP A 607 11.94 22.06 6.33
CA TRP A 607 11.80 21.79 7.77
C TRP A 607 12.35 20.41 8.16
N MET A 608 11.93 19.35 7.48
CA MET A 608 12.30 17.97 7.81
C MET A 608 13.78 17.69 7.60
N ASN A 609 14.42 18.32 6.60
CA ASN A 609 15.84 18.13 6.30
C ASN A 609 16.79 19.14 6.97
N ARG A 610 16.27 20.11 7.74
CA ARG A 610 17.04 21.27 8.27
C ARG A 610 18.35 20.93 8.97
N ASN A 611 18.45 19.76 9.60
CA ASN A 611 19.61 19.30 10.37
C ASN A 611 20.66 18.55 9.53
N GLU A 612 20.30 18.09 8.33
CA GLU A 612 21.14 17.24 7.47
C GLU A 612 21.53 17.93 6.14
N VAL A 613 21.15 19.21 5.97
CA VAL A 613 21.52 20.05 4.82
C VAL A 613 22.89 20.71 5.06
N PRO A 614 23.77 20.85 4.04
CA PRO A 614 25.07 21.47 4.19
C PRO A 614 24.98 22.89 4.78
N LYS A 615 25.88 23.23 5.72
CA LYS A 615 25.88 24.52 6.44
C LYS A 615 25.87 25.74 5.50
N GLY A 616 26.63 25.68 4.40
CA GLY A 616 26.66 26.75 3.40
C GLY A 616 25.32 27.05 2.73
N GLU A 617 24.40 26.08 2.62
CA GLU A 617 23.04 26.33 2.09
C GLU A 617 22.14 27.02 3.13
N ILE A 618 22.37 26.74 4.42
CA ILE A 618 21.70 27.43 5.53
C ILE A 618 22.21 28.89 5.61
N GLU A 619 23.51 29.10 5.42
CA GLU A 619 24.14 30.43 5.39
C GLU A 619 23.66 31.27 4.19
N LYS A 620 23.61 30.69 2.98
CA LYS A 620 23.02 31.34 1.79
C LYS A 620 21.57 31.77 2.04
N MET A 621 20.73 30.89 2.59
CA MET A 621 19.33 31.21 2.89
C MET A 621 19.22 32.37 3.90
N LYS A 622 20.05 32.39 4.95
CA LYS A 622 20.09 33.50 5.91
C LYS A 622 20.51 34.82 5.25
N ALA A 623 21.56 34.80 4.42
CA ALA A 623 22.03 35.99 3.72
C ALA A 623 20.95 36.56 2.77
N LEU A 624 20.20 35.70 2.08
CA LEU A 624 19.07 36.13 1.24
C LEU A 624 17.91 36.72 2.06
N LYS A 625 17.64 36.23 3.29
CA LYS A 625 16.65 36.85 4.20
C LYS A 625 17.08 38.26 4.59
N GLN A 626 18.33 38.42 5.04
CA GLN A 626 18.89 39.72 5.41
C GLN A 626 18.86 40.72 4.24
N GLN A 627 19.15 40.27 3.01
CA GLN A 627 19.06 41.12 1.82
C GLN A 627 17.63 41.56 1.50
N GLN A 628 16.61 40.73 1.76
CA GLN A 628 15.21 41.13 1.60
C GLN A 628 14.76 42.10 2.69
N GLU A 629 15.17 41.87 3.94
CA GLU A 629 14.90 42.76 5.07
C GLU A 629 15.52 44.15 4.80
N GLU A 630 16.80 44.22 4.44
CA GLU A 630 17.49 45.47 4.05
C GLU A 630 16.87 46.17 2.83
N GLN A 631 16.25 45.42 1.91
CA GLN A 631 15.59 46.01 0.74
C GLN A 631 14.23 46.61 1.11
N LEU A 632 13.43 45.90 1.92
CA LEU A 632 12.14 46.39 2.41
C LEU A 632 12.29 47.65 3.27
N ASP A 633 13.31 47.69 4.13
CA ASP A 633 13.60 48.88 4.95
C ASP A 633 13.95 50.09 4.07
N ARG A 634 14.73 49.91 3.00
CA ARG A 634 15.06 50.99 2.05
C ARG A 634 13.87 51.44 1.21
N ASP A 635 13.03 50.51 0.78
CA ASP A 635 11.83 50.85 0.02
C ASP A 635 10.85 51.64 0.92
N HIS A 636 10.74 51.30 2.21
CA HIS A 636 10.01 52.11 3.20
C HIS A 636 10.65 53.48 3.50
N GLU A 637 11.98 53.59 3.56
CA GLU A 637 12.68 54.89 3.69
C GLU A 637 12.48 55.80 2.46
N MET A 638 12.13 55.24 1.30
CA MET A 638 11.88 55.97 0.05
C MET A 638 10.40 56.37 -0.16
N GLU A 639 9.48 55.87 0.66
CA GLU A 639 8.04 56.19 0.62
C GLU A 639 7.61 57.30 1.63
N VAL A 640 8.55 57.80 2.44
CA VAL A 640 8.34 58.84 3.49
C VAL A 640 8.91 60.21 3.07
#